data_AF-A0A557SRK6-F1
#
_entry.id   AF-A0A557SRK6-F1
#
_cell.length_a   1.000
_cell.length_b   1.000
_cell.length_c   1.000
_cell.angle_alpha   90.00
_cell.angle_beta   90.00
_cell.angle_gamma   90.00
#
_symmetry.space_group_name_H-M   'P 1'
#
loop_
_entity.id
_entity.type
_entity.pdbx_description
1 polymer ?
#
loop_
_entity_poly.entity_id
_entity_poly.type
_entity_poly.pdbx_seq_one_letter_code
_entity_poly.pdbx_strand_id
1 'polypeptide(L)'
;MSKGKTFVEKKLRGSGGYAIAKVSDDEQKIANLGGPELFLAGIGKLDKDRFKKYYCNKCEKEYQGAPNLEFENPNEDLGENIILKEKGEYKCKNCDYIIAQYRKFDESKDNVNLESKETEKEKDRFDAEVETENRNESGNINPINQTENKDNDKAIPDLKSTYVHIEKIIGMSTYDNNAYLIGKVQEIGLRKLLDGKVEFSFKIKDSNNEIKEIEWNKISKIGDIIILADQNSQTNENKSRGVGGVGNISSGNSNMDINSSLSTATKTDTKMCRNCKYNNEAESIFCEECGKKLE
;
A
#
# COMPACT_ATOMS: atom_id res chain seq x y z
N MET A 1 6.90 40.19 0.12
CA MET A 1 7.85 39.66 -0.89
C MET A 1 7.46 38.22 -1.16
N SER A 2 6.77 37.94 -2.27
CA SER A 2 6.43 36.57 -2.66
C SER A 2 7.73 35.82 -2.92
N LYS A 3 8.01 34.78 -2.13
CA LYS A 3 9.06 33.82 -2.46
C LYS A 3 8.74 33.29 -3.85
N GLY A 4 9.51 33.71 -4.86
CA GLY A 4 9.38 33.16 -6.20
C GLY A 4 9.50 31.65 -6.08
N LYS A 5 8.56 30.90 -6.64
CA LYS A 5 8.67 29.43 -6.69
C LYS A 5 9.94 29.09 -7.46
N THR A 6 10.97 28.64 -6.75
CA THR A 6 12.19 28.13 -7.35
C THR A 6 11.86 26.79 -7.98
N PHE A 7 12.19 26.64 -9.27
CA PHE A 7 12.01 25.39 -9.99
C PHE A 7 13.37 24.78 -10.32
N VAL A 8 13.51 23.47 -10.11
CA VAL A 8 14.70 22.70 -10.45
C VAL A 8 14.35 21.57 -11.41
N GLU A 9 15.24 21.28 -12.36
CA GLU A 9 15.04 20.14 -13.26
C GLU A 9 15.31 18.83 -12.51
N LYS A 10 14.34 17.92 -12.52
CA LYS A 10 14.45 16.60 -11.92
C LYS A 10 13.98 15.51 -12.86
N LYS A 11 14.51 14.31 -12.66
CA LYS A 11 14.04 13.09 -13.31
C LYS A 11 12.89 12.51 -12.50
N LEU A 12 11.73 12.41 -13.12
CA LEU A 12 10.49 11.88 -12.57
C LEU A 12 10.20 10.53 -13.22
N ARG A 13 10.20 9.46 -12.43
CA ARG A 13 9.94 8.10 -12.89
C ARG A 13 8.45 7.83 -13.06
N GLY A 14 8.16 6.97 -14.02
CA GLY A 14 6.85 6.34 -14.21
C GLY A 14 7.03 4.88 -14.60
N SER A 15 5.95 4.11 -14.56
CA SER A 15 5.99 2.67 -14.89
C SER A 15 6.43 2.41 -16.34
N GLY A 16 6.10 3.31 -17.27
CA GLY A 16 6.42 3.18 -18.69
C GLY A 16 7.58 4.05 -19.18
N GLY A 17 8.32 4.67 -18.28
CA GLY A 17 9.48 5.49 -18.64
C GLY A 17 9.87 6.53 -17.60
N TYR A 18 10.31 7.69 -18.05
CA TYR A 18 10.59 8.82 -17.18
C TYR A 18 10.42 10.15 -17.91
N ALA A 19 10.26 11.23 -17.15
CA ALA A 19 10.27 12.60 -17.65
C ALA A 19 11.36 13.41 -16.96
N ILE A 20 11.96 14.36 -17.68
CA ILE A 20 12.77 15.43 -17.09
C ILE A 20 11.90 16.68 -17.09
N ALA A 21 11.57 17.18 -15.91
CA ALA A 21 10.69 18.33 -15.75
C ALA A 21 11.16 19.25 -14.62
N LYS A 22 10.77 20.52 -14.73
CA LYS A 22 10.97 21.54 -13.70
C LYS A 22 9.97 21.32 -12.57
N VAL A 23 10.45 21.13 -11.35
CA VAL A 23 9.66 20.88 -10.13
C VAL A 23 10.05 21.84 -9.02
N SER A 24 9.08 22.23 -8.21
CA SER A 24 9.28 23.03 -7.00
C SER A 24 9.71 22.15 -5.83
N ASP A 25 10.15 22.78 -4.73
CA ASP A 25 10.58 22.05 -3.53
C ASP A 25 9.43 21.26 -2.88
N ASP A 26 8.20 21.78 -2.92
CA ASP A 26 7.04 21.07 -2.37
C ASP A 26 6.62 19.89 -3.24
N GLU A 27 6.69 20.04 -4.56
CA GLU A 27 6.46 18.92 -5.49
C GLU A 27 7.53 17.84 -5.35
N GLN A 28 8.80 18.20 -5.09
CA GLN A 28 9.86 17.22 -4.84
C GLN A 28 9.58 16.37 -3.59
N LYS A 29 9.02 16.97 -2.53
CA LYS A 29 8.68 16.24 -1.30
C LYS A 29 7.61 15.19 -1.55
N ILE A 30 6.53 15.56 -2.26
CA ILE A 30 5.44 14.61 -2.58
C ILE A 30 5.80 13.61 -3.68
N ALA A 31 6.78 13.94 -4.55
CA ALA A 31 7.31 13.02 -5.54
C ALA A 31 8.15 11.90 -4.92
N ASN A 32 8.69 12.12 -3.72
CA ASN A 32 9.48 11.13 -3.01
C ASN A 32 8.56 10.17 -2.25
N LEU A 33 8.46 8.93 -2.74
CA LEU A 33 7.63 7.88 -2.15
C LEU A 33 8.41 6.98 -1.17
N GLY A 34 9.45 7.52 -0.51
CA GLY A 34 10.28 6.80 0.45
C GLY A 34 11.57 6.20 -0.11
N GLY A 35 11.98 6.60 -1.33
CA GLY A 35 13.18 6.10 -2.01
C GLY A 35 14.06 7.22 -2.57
N PRO A 36 15.18 6.88 -3.22
CA PRO A 36 16.08 7.88 -3.83
C PRO A 36 15.50 8.48 -5.13
N GLU A 37 14.52 7.83 -5.74
CA GLU A 37 13.89 8.26 -6.99
C GLU A 37 12.64 9.12 -6.73
N LEU A 38 12.40 10.09 -7.61
CA LEU A 38 11.18 10.89 -7.62
C LEU A 38 10.21 10.35 -8.66
N PHE A 39 8.91 10.33 -8.34
CA PHE A 39 7.88 9.74 -9.18
C PHE A 39 6.89 10.79 -9.68
N LEU A 40 6.53 10.69 -10.96
CA LEU A 40 5.52 11.57 -11.57
C LEU A 40 4.13 11.33 -10.95
N ALA A 41 3.86 10.10 -10.51
CA ALA A 41 2.62 9.72 -9.83
C ALA A 41 2.38 10.52 -8.54
N GLY A 42 3.43 10.80 -7.76
CA GLY A 42 3.32 11.55 -6.50
C GLY A 42 3.12 13.06 -6.69
N ILE A 43 3.55 13.61 -7.83
CA ILE A 43 3.35 15.03 -8.17
C ILE A 43 1.96 15.29 -8.74
N GLY A 44 1.49 14.39 -9.61
CA GLY A 44 0.25 14.58 -10.34
C GLY A 44 0.44 15.40 -11.62
N LYS A 45 -0.54 16.27 -11.90
CA LYS A 45 -0.60 17.07 -13.12
C LYS A 45 0.42 18.21 -13.12
N LEU A 46 1.31 18.18 -14.10
CA LEU A 46 2.28 19.22 -14.44
C LEU A 46 1.95 19.91 -15.77
N ASP A 47 2.21 21.22 -15.83
CA ASP A 47 2.07 22.02 -17.05
C ASP A 47 3.07 21.59 -18.13
N LYS A 48 2.63 21.67 -19.40
CA LYS A 48 3.39 21.13 -20.55
C LYS A 48 4.75 21.83 -20.74
N ASP A 49 4.86 23.11 -20.43
CA ASP A 49 6.08 23.92 -20.55
C ASP A 49 7.14 23.56 -19.49
N ARG A 50 6.73 22.89 -18.42
CA ARG A 50 7.65 22.43 -17.36
C ARG A 50 8.43 21.19 -17.78
N PHE A 51 7.99 20.46 -18.79
CA PHE A 51 8.68 19.29 -19.32
C PHE A 51 9.75 19.70 -20.33
N LYS A 52 10.97 19.23 -20.09
CA LYS A 52 12.07 19.36 -21.04
C LYS A 52 12.07 18.23 -22.06
N LYS A 53 11.92 17.00 -21.57
CA LYS A 53 11.96 15.77 -22.38
C LYS A 53 11.36 14.60 -21.60
N TYR A 54 10.99 13.54 -22.31
CA TYR A 54 10.57 12.28 -21.71
C TYR A 54 11.15 11.08 -22.47
N TYR A 55 11.34 9.97 -21.77
CA TYR A 55 11.74 8.69 -22.32
C TYR A 55 10.59 7.71 -22.25
N CYS A 56 10.36 6.97 -23.33
CA CYS A 56 9.36 5.92 -23.41
C CYS A 56 10.03 4.54 -23.46
N ASN A 57 9.67 3.65 -22.54
CA ASN A 57 10.19 2.29 -22.50
C ASN A 57 9.79 1.49 -23.74
N LYS A 58 8.55 1.65 -24.24
CA LYS A 58 8.09 0.92 -25.44
C LYS A 58 8.82 1.35 -26.71
N CYS A 59 9.20 2.62 -26.82
CA CYS A 59 9.96 3.12 -27.98
C CYS A 59 11.47 3.02 -27.77
N GLU A 60 11.90 2.71 -26.55
CA GLU A 60 13.28 2.77 -26.08
C GLU A 60 13.99 4.08 -26.44
N LYS A 61 13.23 5.18 -26.46
CA LYS A 61 13.66 6.46 -27.05
C LYS A 61 13.24 7.66 -26.22
N GLU A 62 14.09 8.68 -26.25
CA GLU A 62 13.83 10.00 -25.68
C GLU A 62 13.21 10.97 -26.69
N TYR A 63 12.25 11.77 -26.23
CA TYR A 63 11.48 12.75 -26.98
C TYR A 63 11.53 14.10 -26.28
N GLN A 64 11.55 15.19 -27.04
CA GLN A 64 11.58 16.55 -26.49
C GLN A 64 10.17 17.02 -26.08
N GLY A 65 10.12 17.88 -25.05
CA GLY A 65 8.90 18.46 -24.48
C GLY A 65 8.10 17.47 -23.62
N ALA A 66 6.83 17.80 -23.39
CA ALA A 66 5.92 16.98 -22.59
C ALA A 66 5.39 15.75 -23.35
N PRO A 67 5.09 14.64 -22.66
CA PRO A 67 4.18 13.60 -23.16
C PRO A 67 2.76 14.17 -23.38
N ASN A 68 1.89 13.43 -24.07
CA ASN A 68 0.46 13.75 -24.11
C ASN A 68 -0.15 13.52 -22.72
N LEU A 69 -1.14 14.31 -22.32
CA LEU A 69 -1.83 14.15 -21.04
C LEU A 69 -3.32 13.95 -21.30
N GLU A 70 -3.85 12.83 -20.85
CA GLU A 70 -5.28 12.53 -20.79
C GLU A 70 -5.68 12.44 -19.32
N PHE A 71 -6.78 13.07 -18.93
CA PHE A 71 -7.24 13.05 -17.54
C PHE A 71 -8.76 13.12 -17.46
N GLU A 72 -9.29 12.57 -16.38
CA GLU A 72 -10.70 12.49 -16.06
C GLU A 72 -10.90 12.96 -14.61
N ASN A 73 -12.07 13.54 -14.33
CA ASN A 73 -12.45 14.00 -12.99
C ASN A 73 -13.61 13.15 -12.45
N PRO A 74 -13.34 11.92 -11.98
CA PRO A 74 -14.40 10.97 -11.65
C PRO A 74 -15.26 11.41 -10.44
N ASN A 75 -14.70 12.17 -9.48
CA ASN A 75 -15.37 12.49 -8.21
C ASN A 75 -15.93 11.23 -7.51
N GLU A 76 -15.14 10.14 -7.54
CA GLU A 76 -15.52 8.85 -6.98
C GLU A 76 -15.21 8.82 -5.49
N ASP A 77 -16.21 8.50 -4.67
CA ASP A 77 -16.04 8.28 -3.23
C ASP A 77 -15.45 6.89 -3.00
N LEU A 78 -14.25 6.85 -2.40
CA LEU A 78 -13.54 5.61 -2.11
C LEU A 78 -13.73 5.15 -0.65
N GLY A 79 -14.58 5.83 0.11
CA GLY A 79 -14.76 5.60 1.54
C GLY A 79 -13.77 6.39 2.39
N GLU A 80 -13.93 6.32 3.72
CA GLU A 80 -13.04 6.96 4.70
C GLU A 80 -12.80 8.48 4.48
N ASN A 81 -13.80 9.20 3.95
CA ASN A 81 -13.68 10.63 3.62
C ASN A 81 -12.60 10.92 2.55
N ILE A 82 -12.32 9.97 1.66
CA ILE A 82 -11.37 10.11 0.55
C ILE A 82 -12.12 10.10 -0.78
N ILE A 83 -12.03 11.18 -1.54
CA ILE A 83 -12.65 11.31 -2.86
C ILE A 83 -11.56 11.33 -3.94
N LEU A 84 -11.61 10.43 -4.91
CA LEU A 84 -10.79 10.51 -6.11
C LEU A 84 -11.32 11.63 -7.01
N LYS A 85 -10.64 12.78 -7.00
CA LYS A 85 -11.01 13.97 -7.76
C LYS A 85 -10.55 13.94 -9.20
N GLU A 86 -9.34 13.48 -9.43
CA GLU A 86 -8.71 13.49 -10.76
C GLU A 86 -7.86 12.22 -10.90
N LYS A 87 -7.92 11.60 -12.07
CA LYS A 87 -6.95 10.58 -12.49
C LYS A 87 -6.46 10.94 -13.88
N GLY A 88 -5.19 10.71 -14.17
CA GLY A 88 -4.65 11.01 -15.49
C GLY A 88 -3.48 10.13 -15.90
N GLU A 89 -3.30 10.07 -17.21
CA GLU A 89 -2.29 9.27 -17.89
C GLU A 89 -1.41 10.17 -18.75
N TYR A 90 -0.10 10.08 -18.52
CA TYR A 90 0.90 10.66 -19.41
C TYR A 90 1.24 9.64 -20.49
N LYS A 91 0.90 9.92 -21.75
CA LYS A 91 1.08 9.02 -22.89
C LYS A 91 2.19 9.48 -23.82
N CYS A 92 2.95 8.53 -24.35
CA CYS A 92 3.95 8.81 -25.38
C CYS A 92 3.26 9.34 -26.64
N LYS A 93 3.68 10.52 -27.13
CA LYS A 93 3.12 11.13 -28.36
C LYS A 93 3.29 10.30 -29.63
N ASN A 94 4.18 9.31 -29.62
CA ASN A 94 4.51 8.51 -30.80
C ASN A 94 3.81 7.16 -30.85
N CYS A 95 3.47 6.57 -29.70
CA CYS A 95 2.96 5.19 -29.64
C CYS A 95 1.84 4.97 -28.63
N ASP A 96 1.36 6.07 -28.02
CA ASP A 96 0.31 6.14 -26.99
C ASP A 96 0.52 5.28 -25.74
N TYR A 97 1.73 4.71 -25.60
CA TYR A 97 2.10 3.95 -24.43
C TYR A 97 2.14 4.85 -23.19
N ILE A 98 1.56 4.36 -22.10
CA ILE A 98 1.47 5.08 -20.84
C ILE A 98 2.86 5.17 -20.21
N ILE A 99 3.38 6.38 -20.05
CA ILE A 99 4.65 6.70 -19.37
C ILE A 99 4.45 6.66 -17.86
N ALA A 100 3.35 7.26 -17.38
CA ALA A 100 3.00 7.31 -15.98
C ALA A 100 1.50 7.54 -15.81
N GLN A 101 0.97 7.14 -14.66
CA GLN A 101 -0.37 7.49 -14.21
C GLN A 101 -0.26 8.29 -12.90
N TYR A 102 -1.23 9.16 -12.65
CA TYR A 102 -1.37 9.84 -11.38
C TYR A 102 -2.83 9.88 -10.92
N ARG A 103 -3.00 10.10 -9.62
CA ARG A 103 -4.29 10.26 -8.96
C ARG A 103 -4.22 11.45 -8.02
N LYS A 104 -5.28 12.23 -7.94
CA LYS A 104 -5.46 13.30 -6.98
C LYS A 104 -6.68 12.99 -6.12
N PHE A 105 -6.45 12.95 -4.82
CA PHE A 105 -7.49 12.71 -3.83
C PHE A 105 -7.80 14.02 -3.11
N ASP A 106 -9.08 14.25 -2.82
CA ASP A 106 -9.48 15.18 -1.78
C ASP A 106 -9.69 14.37 -0.50
N GLU A 107 -8.83 14.60 0.48
CA GLU A 107 -9.11 14.22 1.86
C GLU A 107 -10.11 15.26 2.38
N SER A 108 -11.37 14.87 2.57
CA SER A 108 -12.30 15.69 3.34
C SER A 108 -11.76 15.75 4.76
N LYS A 109 -11.06 16.84 5.06
CA LYS A 109 -10.58 17.11 6.40
C LYS A 109 -11.80 17.26 7.31
N ASP A 110 -11.97 16.34 8.25
CA ASP A 110 -12.57 16.63 9.56
C ASP A 110 -11.63 17.56 10.36
N ASN A 111 -11.29 18.71 9.76
CA ASN A 111 -10.72 19.85 10.44
C ASN A 111 -11.70 20.99 10.19
N VAL A 112 -12.59 21.21 11.16
CA VAL A 112 -13.26 22.50 11.31
C VAL A 112 -12.15 23.54 11.51
N ASN A 113 -11.78 24.22 10.42
CA ASN A 113 -11.35 25.60 10.53
C ASN A 113 -11.94 26.39 9.36
N LEU A 114 -12.79 27.33 9.75
CA LEU A 114 -13.42 28.32 8.89
C LEU A 114 -12.38 29.24 8.26
N GLU A 115 -12.82 29.86 7.16
CA GLU A 115 -12.21 30.97 6.43
C GLU A 115 -11.13 30.55 5.41
N SER A 116 -11.41 30.63 4.11
CA SER A 116 -11.57 31.93 3.45
C SER A 116 -12.42 31.83 2.18
N LYS A 117 -13.51 32.60 2.18
CA LYS A 117 -14.27 33.03 1.01
C LYS A 117 -13.55 34.21 0.35
N GLU A 118 -13.31 34.13 -0.96
CA GLU A 118 -13.31 35.28 -1.89
C GLU A 118 -13.94 34.76 -3.19
N THR A 119 -15.23 34.99 -3.45
CA THR A 119 -15.89 36.18 -4.05
C THR A 119 -15.39 36.51 -5.46
N GLU A 120 -16.18 36.16 -6.48
CA GLU A 120 -16.34 37.02 -7.66
C GLU A 120 -17.84 37.11 -8.03
N LYS A 121 -18.30 38.37 -8.06
CA LYS A 121 -19.53 38.90 -8.67
C LYS A 121 -19.36 38.85 -10.21
N GLU A 122 -20.31 38.98 -11.13
CA GLU A 122 -21.62 39.65 -11.17
C GLU A 122 -22.26 39.36 -12.56
N LYS A 123 -23.56 39.69 -12.69
CA LYS A 123 -24.42 39.86 -13.88
C LYS A 123 -25.11 38.61 -14.47
N ASP A 124 -26.39 38.64 -14.84
CA ASP A 124 -27.31 39.77 -14.99
C ASP A 124 -28.78 39.34 -14.76
N ARG A 125 -29.56 40.38 -14.52
CA ARG A 125 -30.95 40.51 -14.06
C ARG A 125 -32.00 40.11 -15.11
N PHE A 126 -33.13 39.53 -14.68
CA PHE A 126 -34.47 39.99 -15.07
C PHE A 126 -35.53 39.48 -14.08
N ASP A 127 -36.15 40.44 -13.40
CA ASP A 127 -37.34 40.30 -12.56
C ASP A 127 -38.61 40.19 -13.42
N ALA A 128 -39.59 39.39 -12.99
CA ALA A 128 -40.99 39.82 -12.92
C ALA A 128 -41.81 38.81 -12.09
N GLU A 129 -42.40 39.35 -11.03
CA GLU A 129 -43.24 38.76 -10.00
C GLU A 129 -44.56 38.16 -10.52
N VAL A 130 -45.20 37.32 -9.71
CA VAL A 130 -46.47 37.62 -9.00
C VAL A 130 -47.12 36.32 -8.50
N GLU A 131 -47.20 36.21 -7.16
CA GLU A 131 -48.35 35.81 -6.31
C GLU A 131 -49.14 34.52 -6.64
N THR A 132 -49.71 33.71 -5.74
CA THR A 132 -49.95 33.69 -4.28
C THR A 132 -50.70 32.36 -4.00
N GLU A 133 -50.60 31.86 -2.76
CA GLU A 133 -51.62 31.03 -2.07
C GLU A 133 -51.85 29.58 -2.60
N ASN A 134 -52.15 28.53 -1.81
CA ASN A 134 -52.52 28.35 -0.41
C ASN A 134 -52.34 26.85 -0.04
N ARG A 135 -51.90 26.58 1.20
CA ARG A 135 -52.35 25.54 2.17
C ARG A 135 -52.76 24.11 1.74
N ASN A 136 -52.06 23.14 2.37
CA ASN A 136 -52.55 22.14 3.35
C ASN A 136 -52.22 20.65 3.08
N GLU A 137 -51.90 20.02 4.21
CA GLU A 137 -51.44 18.66 4.49
C GLU A 137 -52.33 17.52 3.95
N SER A 138 -51.72 16.38 3.62
CA SER A 138 -51.87 15.12 4.39
C SER A 138 -51.21 13.97 3.64
N GLY A 139 -50.57 13.08 4.41
CA GLY A 139 -49.71 12.03 3.89
C GLY A 139 -50.44 10.90 3.16
N ASN A 140 -49.65 10.16 2.38
CA ASN A 140 -49.69 8.71 2.43
C ASN A 140 -48.38 8.12 1.88
N ILE A 141 -47.70 7.40 2.75
CA ILE A 141 -46.58 6.52 2.45
C ILE A 141 -47.22 5.22 1.94
N ASN A 142 -46.80 4.73 0.76
CA ASN A 142 -46.59 3.30 0.56
C ASN A 142 -45.78 2.99 -0.72
N PRO A 143 -45.14 1.80 -0.74
CA PRO A 143 -43.89 1.54 -1.46
C PRO A 143 -44.14 0.99 -2.86
N ILE A 144 -43.22 1.26 -3.78
CA ILE A 144 -43.21 0.60 -5.09
C ILE A 144 -41.96 -0.27 -5.18
N ASN A 145 -42.20 -1.53 -4.86
CA ASN A 145 -41.82 -2.75 -5.58
C ASN A 145 -40.45 -2.82 -6.25
N GLN A 146 -39.68 -3.73 -5.65
CA GLN A 146 -38.70 -4.64 -6.24
C GLN A 146 -39.00 -4.95 -7.71
N THR A 147 -38.04 -4.60 -8.57
CA THR A 147 -37.83 -5.30 -9.82
C THR A 147 -36.73 -6.32 -9.57
N GLU A 148 -37.12 -7.59 -9.51
CA GLU A 148 -36.21 -8.73 -9.59
C GLU A 148 -35.43 -8.65 -10.92
N ASN A 149 -34.13 -8.35 -10.85
CA ASN A 149 -33.21 -8.81 -11.88
C ASN A 149 -32.41 -9.98 -11.30
N LYS A 150 -32.85 -11.16 -11.70
CA LYS A 150 -32.05 -12.37 -11.66
C LYS A 150 -30.93 -12.21 -12.68
N ASP A 151 -29.76 -11.79 -12.22
CA ASP A 151 -28.52 -12.14 -12.89
C ASP A 151 -27.63 -12.91 -11.93
N ASN A 152 -27.29 -14.10 -12.38
CA ASN A 152 -26.49 -15.08 -11.69
C ASN A 152 -25.03 -14.62 -11.67
N ASP A 153 -24.66 -13.80 -10.69
CA ASP A 153 -23.26 -13.72 -10.30
C ASP A 153 -22.92 -14.91 -9.42
N LYS A 154 -22.64 -16.04 -10.08
CA LYS A 154 -21.63 -16.95 -9.55
C LYS A 154 -20.33 -16.15 -9.47
N ALA A 155 -20.12 -15.52 -8.31
CA ALA A 155 -18.80 -15.05 -7.92
C ALA A 155 -17.85 -16.24 -8.09
N ILE A 156 -17.04 -16.18 -9.13
CA ILE A 156 -15.89 -17.05 -9.26
C ILE A 156 -15.02 -16.68 -8.05
N PRO A 157 -14.77 -17.60 -7.10
CA PRO A 157 -13.83 -17.31 -6.03
C PRO A 157 -12.50 -17.01 -6.72
N ASP A 158 -11.97 -15.82 -6.51
CA ASP A 158 -10.63 -15.44 -6.92
C ASP A 158 -9.65 -16.30 -6.11
N LEU A 159 -9.44 -17.51 -6.63
CA LEU A 159 -8.72 -18.60 -6.01
C LEU A 159 -7.23 -18.34 -6.22
N LYS A 160 -6.70 -17.30 -5.54
CA LYS A 160 -5.26 -17.09 -5.19
C LYS A 160 -4.92 -15.69 -4.67
N SER A 161 -5.87 -14.82 -4.34
CA SER A 161 -5.50 -13.62 -3.60
C SER A 161 -5.06 -14.00 -2.18
N THR A 162 -3.79 -13.71 -1.83
CA THR A 162 -3.28 -13.80 -0.45
C THR A 162 -3.77 -12.64 0.43
N TYR A 163 -4.52 -11.70 -0.16
CA TYR A 163 -5.02 -10.50 0.48
C TYR A 163 -6.52 -10.63 0.78
N VAL A 164 -6.88 -10.42 2.05
CA VAL A 164 -8.26 -10.42 2.54
C VAL A 164 -8.57 -9.01 3.07
N HIS A 165 -9.60 -8.37 2.52
CA HIS A 165 -10.09 -7.07 3.01
C HIS A 165 -10.65 -7.21 4.42
N ILE A 166 -10.30 -6.29 5.32
CA ILE A 166 -10.68 -6.34 6.74
C ILE A 166 -12.20 -6.36 6.95
N GLU A 167 -12.94 -5.64 6.10
CA GLU A 167 -14.41 -5.60 6.13
C GLU A 167 -15.04 -6.97 5.88
N LYS A 168 -14.40 -7.80 5.06
CA LYS A 168 -14.87 -9.17 4.78
C LYS A 168 -14.64 -10.10 5.95
N ILE A 169 -13.72 -9.75 6.86
CA ILE A 169 -13.37 -10.58 8.01
C ILE A 169 -14.44 -10.43 9.11
N ILE A 170 -15.07 -9.26 9.21
CA ILE A 170 -16.20 -9.06 10.13
C ILE A 170 -17.35 -9.99 9.72
N GLY A 171 -17.89 -10.73 10.70
CA GLY A 171 -18.93 -11.72 10.50
C GLY A 171 -18.44 -13.13 10.12
N MET A 172 -17.15 -13.32 9.84
CA MET A 172 -16.58 -14.65 9.55
C MET A 172 -16.72 -15.58 10.76
N SER A 173 -17.11 -16.82 10.49
CA SER A 173 -17.14 -17.89 11.50
C SER A 173 -15.71 -18.29 11.88
N THR A 174 -15.43 -18.33 13.18
CA THR A 174 -14.13 -18.71 13.72
C THR A 174 -14.22 -20.03 14.46
N TYR A 175 -13.29 -20.93 14.17
CA TYR A 175 -13.22 -22.27 14.74
C TYR A 175 -11.87 -22.50 15.43
N ASP A 176 -11.85 -23.33 16.46
CA ASP A 176 -10.59 -23.83 17.01
C ASP A 176 -9.99 -24.93 16.12
N ASN A 177 -8.84 -25.46 16.55
CA ASN A 177 -8.13 -26.55 15.91
C ASN A 177 -8.91 -27.89 15.91
N ASN A 178 -9.92 -28.03 16.78
CA ASN A 178 -10.79 -29.21 16.85
C ASN A 178 -12.08 -29.01 16.05
N ALA A 179 -12.18 -27.94 15.26
CA ALA A 179 -13.36 -27.55 14.49
C ALA A 179 -14.60 -27.20 15.34
N TYR A 180 -14.43 -26.84 16.62
CA TYR A 180 -15.52 -26.25 17.40
C TYR A 180 -15.71 -24.78 17.04
N LEU A 181 -16.96 -24.38 16.82
CA LEU A 181 -17.31 -22.98 16.55
C LEU A 181 -17.07 -22.15 17.81
N ILE A 182 -16.16 -21.19 17.71
CA ILE A 182 -15.87 -20.22 18.77
C ILE A 182 -16.84 -19.05 18.70
N GLY A 183 -17.26 -18.65 17.49
CA GLY A 183 -18.22 -17.58 17.27
C GLY A 183 -18.00 -16.89 15.93
N LYS A 184 -18.49 -15.66 15.82
CA LYS A 184 -18.28 -14.80 14.64
C LYS A 184 -17.45 -13.57 15.01
N VAL A 185 -16.60 -13.13 14.09
CA VAL A 185 -15.84 -11.89 14.29
C VAL A 185 -16.80 -10.70 14.39
N GLN A 186 -16.73 -9.96 15.48
CA GLN A 186 -17.54 -8.78 15.74
C GLN A 186 -16.76 -7.49 15.44
N GLU A 187 -15.46 -7.48 15.75
CA GLU A 187 -14.60 -6.31 15.62
C GLU A 187 -13.14 -6.76 15.44
N ILE A 188 -12.36 -5.96 14.73
CA ILE A 188 -10.91 -6.10 14.58
C ILE A 188 -10.31 -4.78 15.02
N GLY A 189 -9.28 -4.83 15.87
CA GLY A 189 -8.68 -3.62 16.42
C GLY A 189 -7.21 -3.79 16.78
N LEU A 190 -6.63 -2.69 17.24
CA LEU A 190 -5.27 -2.64 17.76
C LEU A 190 -5.29 -2.64 19.29
N ARG A 191 -4.62 -3.62 19.90
CA ARG A 191 -4.36 -3.65 21.34
C ARG A 191 -3.04 -2.96 21.63
N LYS A 192 -3.00 -2.16 22.70
CA LYS A 192 -1.76 -1.56 23.20
C LYS A 192 -1.10 -2.50 24.19
N LEU A 193 0.16 -2.82 23.95
CA LEU A 193 1.00 -3.60 24.86
C LEU A 193 1.68 -2.67 25.88
N LEU A 194 2.14 -3.23 27.00
CA LEU A 194 2.76 -2.48 28.09
C LEU A 194 4.06 -1.78 27.70
N ASP A 195 4.73 -2.25 26.64
CA ASP A 195 5.97 -1.68 26.09
C ASP A 195 5.72 -0.60 25.01
N GLY A 196 4.46 -0.19 24.83
CA GLY A 196 4.06 0.83 23.85
C GLY A 196 3.89 0.28 22.42
N LYS A 197 4.12 -1.02 22.20
CA LYS A 197 3.81 -1.66 20.92
C LYS A 197 2.31 -1.84 20.73
N VAL A 198 1.90 -2.01 19.48
CA VAL A 198 0.53 -2.34 19.11
C VAL A 198 0.48 -3.70 18.41
N GLU A 199 -0.56 -4.46 18.66
CA GLU A 199 -0.81 -5.76 18.01
C GLU A 199 -2.27 -5.85 17.57
N PHE A 200 -2.55 -6.61 16.52
CA PHE A 200 -3.92 -6.85 16.08
C PHE A 200 -4.62 -7.87 16.99
N SER A 201 -5.89 -7.60 17.29
CA SER A 201 -6.77 -8.50 18.03
C SER A 201 -8.16 -8.54 17.42
N PHE A 202 -8.81 -9.69 17.56
CA PHE A 202 -10.17 -9.94 17.12
C PHE A 202 -11.08 -10.07 18.33
N LYS A 203 -12.22 -9.38 18.31
CA LYS A 203 -13.33 -9.68 19.23
C LYS A 203 -14.27 -10.65 18.53
N ILE A 204 -14.40 -11.84 19.09
CA ILE A 204 -15.27 -12.90 18.59
C ILE A 204 -16.47 -12.98 19.51
N LYS A 205 -17.66 -12.86 18.92
CA LYS A 205 -18.92 -12.98 19.62
C LYS A 205 -19.51 -14.37 19.41
N ASP A 206 -19.79 -15.07 20.50
CA ASP A 206 -20.42 -16.40 20.44
C ASP A 206 -21.96 -16.31 20.40
N SER A 207 -22.61 -17.48 20.32
CA SER A 207 -24.07 -17.59 20.28
C SER A 207 -24.76 -17.10 21.55
N ASN A 208 -24.05 -17.03 22.67
CA ASN A 208 -24.56 -16.53 23.95
C ASN A 208 -24.36 -15.02 24.12
N ASN A 209 -23.87 -14.34 23.08
CA ASN A 209 -23.42 -12.95 23.10
C ASN A 209 -22.20 -12.68 23.99
N GLU A 210 -21.46 -13.70 24.40
CA GLU A 210 -20.18 -13.50 25.09
C GLU A 210 -19.11 -13.09 24.06
N ILE A 211 -18.23 -12.17 24.47
CA ILE A 211 -17.16 -11.65 23.63
C ILE A 211 -15.82 -12.19 24.13
N LYS A 212 -15.09 -12.85 23.23
CA LYS A 212 -13.73 -13.35 23.45
C LYS A 212 -12.75 -12.56 22.60
N GLU A 213 -11.66 -12.09 23.22
CA GLU A 213 -10.57 -11.44 22.50
C GLU A 213 -9.52 -12.47 22.10
N ILE A 214 -9.17 -12.52 20.81
CA ILE A 214 -8.17 -13.42 20.24
C ILE A 214 -7.06 -12.59 19.61
N GLU A 215 -5.81 -12.85 20.02
CA GLU A 215 -4.62 -12.24 19.45
C GLU A 215 -4.36 -12.73 18.02
N TRP A 216 -3.82 -11.86 17.16
CA TRP A 216 -3.50 -12.20 15.77
C TRP A 216 -2.59 -13.43 15.64
N ASN A 217 -1.61 -13.56 16.54
CA ASN A 217 -0.67 -14.69 16.59
C ASN A 217 -1.35 -16.06 16.85
N LYS A 218 -2.60 -16.09 17.32
CA LYS A 218 -3.39 -17.31 17.53
C LYS A 218 -4.22 -17.69 16.30
N ILE A 219 -4.21 -16.89 15.24
CA ILE A 219 -4.88 -17.22 13.98
C ILE A 219 -3.93 -18.08 13.14
N SER A 220 -4.39 -19.28 12.79
CA SER A 220 -3.66 -20.21 11.90
C SER A 220 -3.93 -19.89 10.42
N LYS A 221 -5.21 -19.67 10.07
CA LYS A 221 -5.61 -19.43 8.68
C LYS A 221 -6.85 -18.54 8.60
N ILE A 222 -6.88 -17.69 7.59
CA ILE A 222 -8.04 -16.89 7.18
C ILE A 222 -8.36 -17.25 5.73
N GLY A 223 -9.60 -17.65 5.48
CA GLY A 223 -10.18 -17.89 4.16
C GLY A 223 -11.67 -17.58 4.21
N ASP A 224 -12.52 -18.51 3.78
CA ASP A 224 -13.98 -18.40 3.98
C ASP A 224 -14.37 -18.48 5.47
N ILE A 225 -13.50 -19.08 6.27
CA ILE A 225 -13.60 -19.21 7.72
C ILE A 225 -12.24 -18.88 8.36
N ILE A 226 -12.26 -18.60 9.66
CA ILE A 226 -11.06 -18.38 10.47
C ILE A 226 -10.78 -19.63 11.31
N ILE A 227 -9.53 -20.08 11.34
CA ILE A 227 -9.08 -21.22 12.14
C ILE A 227 -8.02 -20.76 13.13
N LEU A 228 -8.20 -21.10 14.41
CA LEU A 228 -7.23 -20.83 15.47
C LEU A 228 -6.12 -21.90 15.50
N ALA A 229 -4.92 -21.49 15.88
CA ALA A 229 -3.78 -22.37 16.06
C ALA A 229 -3.94 -23.27 17.30
N ASP A 230 -3.41 -24.49 17.20
CA ASP A 230 -3.35 -25.42 18.33
C ASP A 230 -2.40 -24.88 19.41
N GLN A 231 -2.92 -24.71 20.62
CA GLN A 231 -2.17 -24.23 21.77
C GLN A 231 -1.09 -25.24 22.22
N ASN A 232 -1.15 -26.50 21.77
CA ASN A 232 -0.14 -27.52 22.05
C ASN A 232 1.09 -27.47 21.12
N SER A 233 1.08 -26.60 20.10
CA SER A 233 2.18 -26.49 19.12
C SER A 233 3.19 -25.37 19.41
N GLN A 234 3.05 -24.62 20.52
CA GLN A 234 3.95 -23.51 20.88
C GLN A 234 5.10 -23.88 21.84
N THR A 235 5.63 -25.10 21.74
CA THR A 235 6.93 -25.45 22.32
C THR A 235 7.75 -26.16 21.27
N ASN A 236 8.57 -25.43 20.49
CA ASN A 236 9.85 -25.89 19.92
C ASN A 236 10.56 -24.83 19.03
N GLU A 237 10.66 -23.56 19.47
CA GLU A 237 11.65 -22.64 18.88
C GLU A 237 12.56 -21.92 19.88
N ASN A 238 12.51 -22.27 21.17
CA ASN A 238 13.39 -21.66 22.17
C ASN A 238 13.97 -22.67 23.18
N LYS A 239 14.74 -23.67 22.71
CA LYS A 239 15.74 -24.36 23.56
C LYS A 239 16.74 -25.16 22.73
N SER A 240 17.89 -24.58 22.39
CA SER A 240 19.14 -25.32 22.14
C SER A 240 20.35 -24.39 22.29
N ARG A 241 20.58 -23.95 23.52
CA ARG A 241 21.92 -23.62 24.03
C ARG A 241 22.22 -24.60 25.17
N GLY A 242 23.19 -25.48 24.92
CA GLY A 242 24.10 -26.08 25.89
C GLY A 242 23.55 -27.14 26.84
N VAL A 243 23.84 -28.42 26.56
CA VAL A 243 24.77 -29.24 27.38
C VAL A 243 25.45 -30.23 26.43
N GLY A 244 26.76 -30.05 26.24
CA GLY A 244 27.61 -30.95 25.46
C GLY A 244 27.92 -32.22 26.26
N GLY A 245 27.57 -33.37 25.68
CA GLY A 245 28.08 -34.68 26.04
C GLY A 245 29.34 -35.01 25.25
N VAL A 246 30.30 -35.59 25.95
CA VAL A 246 31.68 -35.90 25.58
C VAL A 246 31.77 -36.94 24.44
N GLY A 247 32.71 -36.72 23.51
CA GLY A 247 33.11 -37.72 22.52
C GLY A 247 34.37 -37.30 21.75
N ASN A 248 35.52 -37.80 22.20
CA ASN A 248 36.81 -37.75 21.50
C ASN A 248 36.74 -38.41 20.11
N ILE A 249 37.56 -37.96 19.16
CA ILE A 249 38.66 -38.75 18.54
C ILE A 249 39.47 -37.88 17.56
N SER A 250 40.76 -38.13 17.65
CA SER A 250 41.95 -37.48 17.11
C SER A 250 42.17 -37.58 15.60
N SER A 251 42.96 -36.65 15.06
CA SER A 251 44.28 -36.88 14.41
C SER A 251 44.51 -36.10 13.12
N GLY A 252 45.65 -35.40 13.05
CA GLY A 252 46.49 -35.34 11.84
C GLY A 252 46.87 -33.97 11.29
N ASN A 253 48.05 -33.46 11.70
CA ASN A 253 49.16 -32.86 10.92
C ASN A 253 48.87 -31.94 9.71
N SER A 254 49.62 -30.87 9.37
CA SER A 254 50.87 -30.24 9.85
C SER A 254 51.22 -29.07 8.90
N ASN A 255 51.98 -28.06 9.41
CA ASN A 255 52.92 -27.12 8.74
C ASN A 255 52.36 -25.90 7.95
N MET A 256 52.63 -24.65 8.40
CA MET A 256 53.79 -23.73 8.06
C MET A 256 53.75 -23.27 6.58
N ASP A 257 53.82 -22.00 6.16
CA ASP A 257 54.52 -20.81 6.68
C ASP A 257 54.12 -19.49 5.94
N ILE A 258 54.26 -18.36 6.65
CA ILE A 258 54.88 -17.05 6.29
C ILE A 258 54.23 -16.05 5.28
N ASN A 259 53.83 -14.89 5.86
CA ASN A 259 53.99 -13.46 5.51
C ASN A 259 53.92 -12.99 4.04
N SER A 260 52.90 -12.19 3.68
CA SER A 260 52.85 -10.71 3.75
C SER A 260 53.68 -9.98 2.69
N SER A 261 52.99 -9.43 1.68
CA SER A 261 53.26 -8.09 1.14
C SER A 261 52.02 -7.53 0.44
N LEU A 262 51.75 -6.27 0.76
CA LEU A 262 50.56 -5.46 0.57
C LEU A 262 50.44 -4.91 -0.85
N SER A 263 49.24 -5.00 -1.47
CA SER A 263 48.79 -4.01 -2.45
C SER A 263 47.27 -3.89 -2.45
N THR A 264 46.85 -2.65 -2.54
CA THR A 264 45.58 -2.05 -2.17
C THR A 264 44.44 -2.46 -3.10
N ALA A 265 43.45 -3.18 -2.57
CA ALA A 265 42.13 -3.31 -3.16
C ALA A 265 41.14 -3.41 -2.00
N THR A 266 40.18 -2.49 -1.94
CA THR A 266 39.05 -2.53 -1.01
C THR A 266 38.23 -3.79 -1.30
N LYS A 267 38.61 -4.89 -0.65
CA LYS A 267 37.85 -6.14 -0.60
C LYS A 267 36.60 -5.87 0.21
N THR A 268 35.49 -5.68 -0.47
CA THR A 268 34.19 -6.04 0.09
C THR A 268 34.23 -7.54 0.30
N ASP A 269 34.38 -7.99 1.55
CA ASP A 269 34.23 -9.39 1.87
C ASP A 269 32.78 -9.78 1.50
N THR A 270 32.61 -10.60 0.46
CA THR A 270 31.30 -11.06 0.01
C THR A 270 31.15 -12.55 0.31
N LYS A 271 30.02 -12.95 0.88
CA LYS A 271 29.69 -14.34 1.21
C LYS A 271 28.82 -14.97 0.13
N MET A 272 29.35 -15.96 -0.58
CA MET A 272 28.61 -16.66 -1.64
C MET A 272 27.63 -17.68 -1.05
N CYS A 273 26.37 -17.64 -1.50
CA CYS A 273 25.35 -18.59 -1.08
C CYS A 273 25.59 -19.97 -1.68
N ARG A 274 25.73 -21.00 -0.84
CA ARG A 274 25.89 -22.39 -1.30
C ARG A 274 24.68 -22.93 -2.07
N ASN A 275 23.50 -22.34 -1.88
CA ASN A 275 22.26 -22.79 -2.50
C ASN A 275 22.01 -22.19 -3.90
N CYS A 276 22.15 -20.86 -4.04
CA CYS A 276 21.85 -20.16 -5.30
C CYS A 276 23.06 -19.46 -5.95
N LYS A 277 24.25 -19.52 -5.33
CA LYS A 277 25.50 -18.91 -5.80
C LYS A 277 25.49 -17.37 -5.87
N TYR A 278 24.49 -16.72 -5.29
CA TYR A 278 24.48 -15.26 -5.14
C TYR A 278 25.55 -14.78 -4.16
N ASN A 279 26.20 -13.66 -4.47
CA ASN A 279 27.18 -13.02 -3.58
C ASN A 279 26.49 -12.01 -2.67
N ASN A 280 26.49 -12.30 -1.38
CA ASN A 280 25.89 -11.48 -0.34
C ASN A 280 26.98 -10.66 0.35
N GLU A 281 26.60 -9.65 1.11
CA GLU A 281 27.53 -8.92 1.98
C GLU A 281 28.12 -9.83 3.08
N ALA A 282 29.31 -9.50 3.61
CA ALA A 282 30.00 -10.33 4.62
C ALA A 282 29.18 -10.54 5.90
N GLU A 283 28.38 -9.54 6.29
CA GLU A 283 27.57 -9.58 7.52
C GLU A 283 26.21 -10.27 7.31
N SER A 284 25.87 -10.65 6.07
CA SER A 284 24.60 -11.31 5.77
C SER A 284 24.55 -12.69 6.43
N ILE A 285 23.59 -12.86 7.34
CA ILE A 285 23.30 -14.14 8.01
C ILE A 285 22.46 -15.04 7.08
N PHE A 286 21.66 -14.44 6.21
CA PHE A 286 20.78 -15.11 5.26
C PHE A 286 21.04 -14.59 3.84
N CYS A 287 20.80 -15.43 2.84
CA CYS A 287 20.95 -15.07 1.46
C CYS A 287 19.84 -14.11 1.02
N GLU A 288 20.20 -12.99 0.40
CA GLU A 288 19.26 -11.96 -0.07
C GLU A 288 18.36 -12.48 -1.20
N GLU A 289 18.87 -13.37 -2.06
CA GLU A 289 18.08 -13.92 -3.16
C GLU A 289 17.17 -15.09 -2.75
N CYS A 290 17.59 -15.94 -1.81
CA CYS A 290 16.89 -17.20 -1.55
C CYS A 290 16.53 -17.46 -0.08
N GLY A 291 16.81 -16.53 0.83
CA GLY A 291 16.44 -16.60 2.25
C GLY A 291 17.12 -17.70 3.07
N LYS A 292 17.98 -18.54 2.47
CA LYS A 292 18.69 -19.62 3.20
C LYS A 292 19.86 -19.05 3.99
N LYS A 293 20.11 -19.62 5.16
CA LYS A 293 21.23 -19.24 6.02
C LYS A 293 22.56 -19.40 5.29
N LEU A 294 23.40 -18.38 5.35
CA LEU A 294 24.75 -18.41 4.82
C LEU A 294 25.66 -19.04 5.88
N GLU A 295 26.19 -20.22 5.61
CA GLU A 295 27.18 -20.91 6.47
C GLU A 295 28.58 -20.36 6.27
#